data_AF-A0A9P6KA55-F1
#
_entry.id   AF-A0A9P6KA55-F1
#
_cell.length_a   1.000
_cell.length_b   1.000
_cell.length_c   1.000
_cell.angle_alpha   90.00
_cell.angle_beta   90.00
_cell.angle_gamma   90.00
#
_symmetry.space_group_name_H-M   'P 1'
#
loop_
_entity.id
_entity.type
_entity.pdbx_description
1 polymer ?
#
loop_
_entity_poly.entity_id
_entity_poly.type
_entity_poly.pdbx_seq_one_letter_code
_entity_poly.pdbx_strand_id
1 'polypeptide(L)'
;MVLMHLETTGGGHWSWPVYYFWWLALLGESLVILYHYWLFTKPEDPSGLSKDSSDGVTVTFEVDYVILFRVVFLVRYALWWMLALLSLVHAAKERRDDDLEALRAIDTGAPGYGTFGTNGTAGASGRTRPITSSSSDEEIRKRLSAEEEERANAFKDFWPKIKRLLPFVYPREKSLQLLILLTFVLIGLGRVVNLLVPIMTEKIVRDLNQNNPRFDVGAILLYVLVRFLQGSSGLVGALRGWAWIPIEQYSNRTLTLRFFEHVQNLSLQFHLNRKTGELLRILDRGTSSIVSLLSTVLFQLVPVIADVTIAVVYFCKYWSWKYAVIVFITIISYIIVTVVVTEWRTRFRRAMISFDNDARAKAVDSLLNFETVKYYTAEHFEQERYREAIEKYQTADYKSQVSYQLLNLLQSFVITMGMLAGCLLCAYEISRGERDVSSFVTFIVYLNQLYQPLNWFGTYYRMLQQNFVDMEKMIKLLDENQSVKDVPGAGRLVVTGGEVVFENVCFQYDSRQKGLSNVSFRVPKGKTVALVGPTGSGKSTILRLLF
;
A
#
# COMPACT_ATOMS: atom_id res chain seq x y z
N MET A 1 -27.43 15.48 27.63
CA MET A 1 -28.05 16.70 27.10
C MET A 1 -27.58 17.05 25.68
N VAL A 2 -26.29 17.28 25.42
CA VAL A 2 -25.80 17.63 24.07
C VAL A 2 -26.07 16.53 23.02
N LEU A 3 -25.88 15.26 23.38
CA LEU A 3 -26.20 14.10 22.51
C LEU A 3 -27.70 13.97 22.22
N MET A 4 -28.55 14.35 23.16
CA MET A 4 -30.00 14.31 23.03
C MET A 4 -30.52 15.40 22.07
N HIS A 5 -29.83 16.54 22.01
CA HIS A 5 -30.14 17.62 21.07
C HIS A 5 -29.74 17.28 19.63
N LEU A 6 -28.65 16.53 19.44
CA LEU A 6 -28.19 16.05 18.13
C LEU A 6 -29.11 14.96 17.54
N GLU A 7 -29.78 14.18 18.40
CA GLU A 7 -30.65 13.07 18.00
C GLU A 7 -32.04 13.53 17.55
N THR A 8 -32.57 14.62 18.12
CA THR A 8 -33.84 15.23 17.64
C THR A 8 -33.77 15.75 16.20
N THR A 9 -32.57 15.88 15.64
CA THR A 9 -32.33 16.39 14.28
C THR A 9 -31.95 15.31 13.25
N GLY A 10 -31.71 14.06 13.66
CA GLY A 10 -31.28 12.99 12.75
C GLY A 10 -31.89 11.64 13.16
N GLY A 11 -32.87 11.16 12.40
CA GLY A 11 -33.74 10.03 12.72
C GLY A 11 -33.06 8.66 12.81
N GLY A 12 -32.36 8.39 13.92
CA GLY A 12 -31.88 7.06 14.29
C GLY A 12 -32.74 6.42 15.41
N HIS A 13 -33.33 5.25 15.16
CA HIS A 13 -34.33 4.62 16.03
C HIS A 13 -33.82 3.60 17.08
N TRP A 14 -32.52 3.56 17.45
CA TRP A 14 -31.98 2.44 18.25
C TRP A 14 -31.24 2.78 19.56
N SER A 15 -31.49 3.94 20.18
CA SER A 15 -30.78 4.35 21.41
C SER A 15 -31.50 4.05 22.73
N TRP A 16 -32.78 3.65 22.73
CA TRP A 16 -33.50 3.36 23.99
C TRP A 16 -32.84 2.27 24.87
N PRO A 17 -32.22 1.20 24.32
CA PRO A 17 -31.44 0.26 25.12
C PRO A 17 -30.23 0.90 25.81
N VAL A 18 -29.58 1.88 25.15
CA VAL A 18 -28.41 2.61 25.68
C VAL A 18 -28.84 3.53 26.81
N TYR A 19 -29.98 4.22 26.67
CA TYR A 19 -30.56 5.07 27.71
C TYR A 19 -31.08 4.26 28.91
N TYR A 20 -31.70 3.11 28.67
CA TYR A 20 -32.13 2.19 29.72
C TYR A 20 -30.94 1.64 30.52
N PHE A 21 -29.84 1.31 29.84
CA PHE A 21 -28.60 0.90 30.47
C PHE A 21 -27.97 2.03 31.30
N TRP A 22 -28.04 3.27 30.80
CA TRP A 22 -27.64 4.49 31.52
C TRP A 22 -28.43 4.70 32.81
N TRP A 23 -29.75 4.47 32.76
CA TRP A 23 -30.65 4.66 33.90
C TRP A 23 -30.47 3.60 34.97
N LEU A 24 -30.33 2.32 34.57
CA LEU A 24 -29.99 1.22 35.47
C LEU A 24 -28.62 1.42 36.14
N ALA A 25 -27.65 1.98 35.41
CA ALA A 25 -26.32 2.28 35.95
C ALA A 25 -26.37 3.37 37.04
N LEU A 26 -27.12 4.45 36.81
CA LEU A 26 -27.34 5.52 37.80
C LEU A 26 -28.05 5.01 39.06
N LEU A 27 -29.03 4.12 38.90
CA LEU A 27 -29.72 3.45 40.01
C LEU A 27 -28.76 2.56 40.80
N GLY A 28 -27.91 1.78 40.12
CA GLY A 28 -26.90 0.95 40.76
C GLY A 28 -25.87 1.75 41.55
N GLU A 29 -25.37 2.86 41.00
CA GLU A 29 -24.45 3.76 41.68
C GLU A 29 -25.09 4.43 42.91
N SER A 30 -26.36 4.81 42.81
CA SER A 30 -27.13 5.38 43.92
C SER A 30 -27.34 4.37 45.06
N LEU A 31 -27.68 3.12 44.73
CA LEU A 31 -27.88 2.04 45.72
C LEU A 31 -26.59 1.65 46.43
N VAL A 32 -25.45 1.66 45.73
CA VAL A 32 -24.15 1.34 46.31
C VAL A 32 -23.64 2.46 47.22
N ILE A 33 -23.87 3.73 46.87
CA ILE A 33 -23.58 4.87 47.75
C ILE A 33 -24.46 4.81 49.01
N LEU A 34 -25.73 4.46 48.87
CA LEU A 34 -26.65 4.26 49.99
C LEU A 34 -26.22 3.11 50.90
N TYR A 35 -25.76 1.99 50.33
CA TYR A 35 -25.24 0.85 51.08
C TYR A 35 -23.94 1.19 51.83
N HIS A 36 -23.04 1.95 51.19
CA HIS A 36 -21.80 2.41 51.80
C HIS A 36 -22.05 3.41 52.95
N TYR A 37 -23.01 4.32 52.77
CA TYR A 37 -23.46 5.24 53.82
C TYR A 37 -24.11 4.49 54.99
N TRP A 38 -24.95 3.49 54.71
CA TRP A 38 -25.60 2.67 55.74
C TRP A 38 -24.58 1.90 56.61
N LEU A 39 -23.55 1.31 55.99
CA LEU A 39 -22.51 0.56 56.72
C LEU A 39 -21.67 1.43 57.65
N PHE A 40 -21.42 2.69 57.29
CA PHE A 40 -20.61 3.63 58.10
C PHE A 40 -21.40 4.37 59.19
N THR A 41 -22.73 4.21 59.25
CA THR A 41 -23.58 4.87 60.27
C THR A 41 -23.97 3.98 61.44
N LYS A 42 -23.45 2.75 61.55
CA LYS A 42 -23.65 1.95 62.77
C LYS A 42 -22.82 2.54 63.92
N PRO A 43 -23.43 2.91 65.06
CA PRO A 43 -22.67 3.38 66.21
C PRO A 43 -21.90 2.19 66.82
N GLU A 44 -20.58 2.30 66.89
CA GLU A 44 -19.74 1.36 67.65
C GLU A 44 -19.98 1.56 69.15
N ASP A 45 -20.22 0.45 69.86
CA ASP A 45 -20.40 0.38 71.31
C ASP A 45 -19.01 0.49 71.99
N PRO A 46 -18.77 1.40 72.96
CA PRO A 46 -17.42 1.75 73.43
C PRO A 46 -16.93 0.88 74.59
N SER A 47 -17.12 -0.44 74.54
CA SER A 47 -16.55 -1.34 75.55
C SER A 47 -15.78 -2.48 74.91
N GLY A 48 -14.46 -2.28 74.82
CA GLY A 48 -13.51 -3.34 74.53
C GLY A 48 -13.54 -4.39 75.64
N LEU A 49 -13.91 -5.63 75.28
CA LEU A 49 -13.42 -6.90 75.83
C LEU A 49 -14.31 -8.06 75.33
N SER A 50 -13.74 -8.94 74.52
CA SER A 50 -14.09 -10.37 74.59
C SER A 50 -12.83 -11.21 74.45
N LYS A 51 -12.46 -11.85 75.56
CA LYS A 51 -11.60 -13.02 75.57
C LYS A 51 -12.27 -14.13 74.77
N ASP A 52 -11.52 -14.82 73.92
CA ASP A 52 -11.61 -16.27 73.93
C ASP A 52 -10.27 -16.93 73.63
N SER A 53 -10.07 -18.04 74.34
CA SER A 53 -8.84 -18.81 74.44
C SER A 53 -9.01 -20.15 73.74
N SER A 54 -8.19 -20.45 72.74
CA SER A 54 -7.64 -21.78 72.40
C SER A 54 -7.12 -21.80 70.95
N ASP A 55 -6.08 -22.61 70.73
CA ASP A 55 -5.29 -22.70 69.52
C ASP A 55 -6.10 -22.76 68.21
N GLY A 56 -5.78 -21.81 67.32
CA GLY A 56 -6.26 -21.76 65.96
C GLY A 56 -5.85 -20.43 65.33
N VAL A 57 -4.86 -20.45 64.44
CA VAL A 57 -4.46 -19.29 63.65
C VAL A 57 -5.65 -18.86 62.79
N THR A 58 -6.40 -17.87 63.25
CA THR A 58 -7.37 -17.15 62.43
C THR A 58 -6.65 -16.00 61.75
N VAL A 59 -6.19 -16.25 60.52
CA VAL A 59 -5.82 -15.17 59.60
C VAL A 59 -7.12 -14.47 59.22
N THR A 60 -7.42 -13.34 59.85
CA THR A 60 -8.48 -12.45 59.37
C THR A 60 -8.01 -11.84 58.05
N PHE A 61 -8.59 -12.30 56.94
CA PHE A 61 -8.43 -11.71 55.61
C PHE A 61 -9.13 -10.35 55.56
N GLU A 62 -8.50 -9.32 56.11
CA GLU A 62 -8.74 -7.96 55.66
C GLU A 62 -7.93 -7.76 54.38
N VAL A 63 -8.58 -7.93 53.22
CA VAL A 63 -8.39 -7.21 51.94
C VAL A 63 -8.97 -8.09 50.84
N ASP A 64 -10.04 -7.63 50.19
CA ASP A 64 -10.31 -7.97 48.77
C ASP A 64 -11.37 -7.08 48.08
N TYR A 65 -12.08 -6.21 48.80
CA TYR A 65 -13.12 -5.37 48.17
C TYR A 65 -12.55 -4.23 47.31
N VAL A 66 -11.37 -3.70 47.64
CA VAL A 66 -10.74 -2.59 46.90
C VAL A 66 -10.12 -3.05 45.58
N ILE A 67 -9.57 -4.28 45.53
CA ILE A 67 -9.01 -4.86 44.31
C ILE A 67 -10.14 -5.26 43.36
N LEU A 68 -11.20 -5.88 43.88
CA LEU A 68 -12.40 -6.18 43.12
C LEU A 68 -13.02 -4.89 42.55
N PHE A 69 -13.10 -3.82 43.36
CA PHE A 69 -13.56 -2.50 42.92
C PHE A 69 -12.72 -1.92 41.77
N ARG A 70 -11.38 -1.97 41.87
CA ARG A 70 -10.47 -1.46 40.82
C ARG A 70 -10.54 -2.27 39.53
N VAL A 71 -10.66 -3.60 39.63
CA VAL A 71 -10.79 -4.48 38.46
C VAL A 71 -12.13 -4.25 37.76
N VAL A 72 -13.23 -4.18 38.52
CA VAL A 72 -14.56 -3.89 37.96
C VAL A 72 -14.59 -2.50 37.32
N PHE A 73 -13.96 -1.50 37.94
CA PHE A 73 -13.88 -0.15 37.38
C PHE A 73 -13.05 -0.11 36.08
N LEU A 74 -11.91 -0.81 36.02
CA LEU A 74 -11.06 -0.88 34.82
C LEU A 74 -11.74 -1.62 33.67
N VAL A 75 -12.39 -2.76 33.94
CA VAL A 75 -13.15 -3.50 32.93
C VAL A 75 -14.32 -2.66 32.41
N ARG A 76 -15.00 -1.93 33.30
CA ARG A 76 -16.11 -1.03 32.94
C ARG A 76 -15.64 0.18 32.13
N TYR A 77 -14.50 0.78 32.47
CA TYR A 77 -13.89 1.88 31.72
C TYR A 77 -13.43 1.43 30.32
N ALA A 78 -12.89 0.21 30.20
CA ALA A 78 -12.54 -0.39 28.92
C ALA A 78 -13.78 -0.66 28.04
N LEU A 79 -14.87 -1.18 28.62
CA LEU A 79 -16.14 -1.38 27.92
C LEU A 79 -16.78 -0.06 27.48
N TRP A 80 -16.69 1.00 28.31
CA TRP A 80 -17.15 2.34 27.97
C TRP A 80 -16.38 2.92 26.76
N TRP A 81 -15.05 2.82 26.77
CA TRP A 81 -14.23 3.23 25.63
C TRP A 81 -14.51 2.42 24.37
N MET A 82 -14.72 1.11 24.49
CA MET A 82 -15.06 0.24 23.36
C MET A 82 -16.40 0.64 22.73
N LEU A 83 -17.43 0.93 23.54
CA LEU A 83 -18.74 1.35 23.06
C LEU A 83 -18.72 2.76 22.44
N ALA A 84 -17.95 3.69 23.01
CA ALA A 84 -17.73 5.01 22.42
C ALA A 84 -16.97 4.94 21.09
N LEU A 85 -16.00 4.02 20.97
CA LEU A 85 -15.30 3.76 19.72
C LEU A 85 -16.22 3.13 18.67
N LEU A 86 -17.06 2.17 19.07
CA LEU A 86 -18.04 1.55 18.19
C LEU A 86 -19.09 2.55 17.71
N SER A 87 -19.58 3.45 18.57
CA SER A 87 -20.53 4.49 18.16
C SER A 87 -19.89 5.53 17.25
N LEU A 88 -18.63 5.92 17.48
CA LEU A 88 -17.86 6.78 16.57
C LEU A 88 -17.62 6.11 15.21
N VAL A 89 -17.28 4.83 15.20
CA VAL A 89 -17.11 4.04 13.98
C VAL A 89 -18.43 3.91 13.23
N HIS A 90 -19.55 3.73 13.95
CA HIS A 90 -20.88 3.66 13.33
C HIS A 90 -21.31 5.00 12.75
N ALA A 91 -21.17 6.10 13.51
CA ALA A 91 -21.46 7.45 13.04
C ALA A 91 -20.57 7.85 11.84
N ALA A 92 -19.30 7.42 11.82
CA ALA A 92 -18.41 7.61 10.69
C ALA A 92 -18.77 6.73 9.49
N LYS A 93 -19.32 5.54 9.71
CA LYS A 93 -19.79 4.63 8.66
C LYS A 93 -21.08 5.14 8.02
N GLU A 94 -22.02 5.63 8.82
CA GLU A 94 -23.29 6.20 8.36
C GLU A 94 -23.05 7.46 7.51
N ARG A 95 -22.17 8.36 7.95
CA ARG A 95 -21.68 9.49 7.13
C ARG A 95 -21.02 9.04 5.82
N ARG A 96 -20.26 7.93 5.86
CA ARG A 96 -19.58 7.40 4.67
C ARG A 96 -20.57 6.75 3.69
N ASP A 97 -21.62 6.12 4.19
CA ASP A 97 -22.65 5.49 3.37
C ASP A 97 -23.56 6.56 2.72
N ASP A 98 -23.85 7.67 3.42
CA ASP A 98 -24.51 8.86 2.86
C ASP A 98 -23.64 9.54 1.77
N ASP A 99 -22.34 9.72 2.04
CA ASP A 99 -21.38 10.25 1.06
C ASP A 99 -21.23 9.30 -0.15
N LEU A 100 -21.27 7.98 0.06
CA LEU A 100 -21.23 6.96 -0.99
C LEU A 100 -22.50 6.94 -1.83
N GLU A 101 -23.68 7.15 -1.24
CA GLU A 101 -24.93 7.31 -1.98
C GLU A 101 -24.94 8.60 -2.80
N ALA A 102 -24.46 9.71 -2.23
CA ALA A 102 -24.29 10.97 -2.94
C ALA A 102 -23.30 10.85 -4.11
N LEU A 103 -22.21 10.09 -3.94
CA LEU A 103 -21.22 9.81 -4.99
C LEU A 103 -21.75 8.82 -6.04
N ARG A 104 -22.53 7.81 -5.64
CA ARG A 104 -23.21 6.88 -6.57
C ARG A 104 -24.26 7.57 -7.42
N ALA A 105 -24.94 8.59 -6.89
CA ALA A 105 -25.86 9.43 -7.66
C ALA A 105 -25.14 10.30 -8.71
N ILE A 106 -23.84 10.53 -8.56
CA ILE A 106 -22.99 11.21 -9.54
C ILE A 106 -22.44 10.19 -10.57
N ASP A 107 -22.12 8.96 -10.16
CA ASP A 107 -21.53 7.92 -11.00
C ASP A 107 -22.54 7.19 -11.91
N THR A 108 -23.83 7.18 -11.55
CA THR A 108 -24.90 6.64 -12.41
C THR A 108 -25.17 7.47 -13.68
N GLY A 109 -24.46 8.59 -13.86
CA GLY A 109 -24.49 9.45 -15.06
C GLY A 109 -23.43 9.15 -16.13
N ALA A 110 -22.54 8.17 -15.97
CA ALA A 110 -21.45 7.90 -16.93
C ALA A 110 -21.57 6.53 -17.62
N PRO A 111 -21.54 6.44 -18.96
CA PRO A 111 -21.66 5.18 -19.69
C PRO A 111 -20.39 4.31 -19.53
N GLY A 112 -20.61 3.00 -19.39
CA GLY A 112 -19.58 2.00 -19.10
C GLY A 112 -18.45 1.93 -20.12
N TYR A 113 -17.21 2.01 -19.62
CA TYR A 113 -16.02 1.67 -20.38
C TYR A 113 -15.80 0.15 -20.37
N GLY A 114 -16.52 -0.54 -21.25
CA GLY A 114 -16.19 -1.86 -21.72
C GLY A 114 -15.47 -1.77 -23.06
N THR A 115 -14.18 -2.10 -23.12
CA THR A 115 -13.51 -2.47 -24.38
C THR A 115 -12.42 -3.51 -24.09
N PHE A 116 -12.76 -4.79 -24.26
CA PHE A 116 -11.83 -5.80 -24.72
C PHE A 116 -12.19 -6.14 -26.16
N GLY A 117 -11.16 -6.15 -27.01
CA GLY A 117 -11.28 -6.02 -28.46
C GLY A 117 -11.96 -7.20 -29.14
N THR A 118 -12.85 -6.88 -30.06
CA THR A 118 -13.25 -7.73 -31.17
C THR A 118 -12.34 -7.50 -32.37
N ASN A 119 -11.93 -8.61 -33.00
CA ASN A 119 -11.84 -8.87 -34.45
C ASN A 119 -10.52 -9.51 -34.92
N GLY A 120 -10.70 -10.60 -35.67
CA GLY A 120 -9.70 -11.09 -36.62
C GLY A 120 -9.77 -12.58 -36.91
N THR A 121 -10.82 -13.04 -37.60
CA THR A 121 -10.83 -14.32 -38.32
C THR A 121 -9.70 -14.38 -39.36
N ALA A 122 -8.83 -15.38 -39.25
CA ALA A 122 -7.99 -15.86 -40.35
C ALA A 122 -7.83 -17.37 -40.19
N GLY A 123 -8.39 -18.13 -41.13
CA GLY A 123 -8.17 -19.56 -41.22
C GLY A 123 -6.72 -19.87 -41.56
N ALA A 124 -6.13 -20.78 -40.81
CA ALA A 124 -4.97 -21.57 -41.22
C ALA A 124 -5.08 -22.94 -40.56
N SER A 125 -5.50 -23.92 -41.34
CA SER A 125 -5.32 -25.34 -41.03
C SER A 125 -3.82 -25.60 -40.93
N GLY A 126 -3.33 -25.76 -39.71
CA GLY A 126 -1.96 -26.14 -39.41
C GLY A 126 -2.00 -27.32 -38.43
N ARG A 127 -1.65 -28.50 -38.91
CA ARG A 127 -1.47 -29.72 -38.10
C ARG A 127 -0.58 -29.40 -36.88
N THR A 128 -1.15 -29.48 -35.69
CA THR A 128 -0.42 -29.44 -34.42
C THR A 128 0.47 -30.68 -34.35
N ARG A 129 1.78 -30.49 -34.52
CA ARG A 129 2.77 -31.50 -34.11
C ARG A 129 2.95 -31.41 -32.59
N PRO A 130 3.23 -32.52 -31.89
CA PRO A 130 3.46 -32.48 -30.45
C PRO A 130 4.74 -31.68 -30.18
N ILE A 131 4.63 -30.65 -29.34
CA ILE A 131 5.77 -29.89 -28.84
C ILE A 131 6.53 -30.80 -27.87
N THR A 132 7.78 -31.11 -28.18
CA THR A 132 8.70 -31.81 -27.28
C THR A 132 9.04 -30.88 -26.11
N SER A 133 8.85 -31.39 -24.89
CA SER A 133 8.95 -30.68 -23.60
C SER A 133 10.32 -30.05 -23.28
N SER A 134 11.37 -30.35 -24.06
CA SER A 134 12.71 -29.82 -23.82
C SER A 134 12.95 -28.40 -24.38
N SER A 135 12.24 -28.01 -25.43
CA SER A 135 12.45 -26.69 -26.10
C SER A 135 11.77 -25.54 -25.35
N SER A 136 10.65 -25.80 -24.67
CA SER A 136 9.93 -24.81 -23.87
C SER A 136 10.69 -24.39 -22.62
N ASP A 137 11.40 -25.31 -21.96
CA ASP A 137 12.13 -25.02 -20.73
C ASP A 137 13.36 -24.14 -20.98
N GLU A 138 14.05 -24.32 -22.11
CA GLU A 138 15.18 -23.49 -22.50
C GLU A 138 14.73 -22.08 -22.91
N GLU A 139 13.63 -21.97 -23.64
CA GLU A 139 13.04 -20.68 -24.02
C GLU A 139 12.49 -19.91 -22.80
N ILE A 140 11.88 -20.62 -21.85
CA ILE A 140 11.45 -20.07 -20.56
C ILE A 140 12.66 -19.60 -19.74
N ARG A 141 13.74 -20.40 -19.63
CA ARG A 141 14.98 -19.98 -18.94
C ARG A 141 15.62 -18.75 -19.58
N LYS A 142 15.60 -18.67 -20.91
CA LYS A 142 16.15 -17.52 -21.65
C LYS A 142 15.33 -16.25 -21.44
N ARG A 143 14.00 -16.37 -21.37
CA ARG A 143 13.11 -15.24 -21.02
C ARG A 143 13.25 -14.84 -19.54
N LEU A 144 13.41 -15.80 -18.64
CA LEU A 144 13.62 -15.53 -17.21
C LEU A 144 14.95 -14.83 -16.96
N SER A 145 16.04 -15.29 -17.58
CA SER A 145 17.34 -14.63 -17.50
C SER A 145 17.33 -13.22 -18.11
N ALA A 146 16.67 -13.03 -19.25
CA ALA A 146 16.50 -11.70 -19.85
C ALA A 146 15.67 -10.75 -18.94
N GLU A 147 14.60 -11.24 -18.31
CA GLU A 147 13.83 -10.47 -17.32
C GLU A 147 14.64 -10.16 -16.05
N GLU A 148 15.47 -11.10 -15.58
CA GLU A 148 16.36 -10.92 -14.42
C GLU A 148 17.45 -9.88 -14.71
N GLU A 149 18.03 -9.91 -15.91
CA GLU A 149 19.03 -8.94 -16.37
C GLU A 149 18.42 -7.54 -16.56
N GLU A 150 17.20 -7.46 -17.11
CA GLU A 150 16.43 -6.21 -17.23
C GLU A 150 16.09 -5.64 -15.83
N ARG A 151 15.74 -6.49 -14.87
CA ARG A 151 15.49 -6.11 -13.46
C ARG A 151 16.75 -5.63 -12.74
N ALA A 152 17.89 -6.29 -12.97
CA ALA A 152 19.17 -5.91 -12.38
C ALA A 152 19.65 -4.56 -12.93
N ASN A 153 19.48 -4.34 -14.24
CA ASN A 153 19.81 -3.08 -14.90
C ASN A 153 18.86 -1.94 -14.49
N ALA A 154 17.58 -2.23 -14.22
CA ALA A 154 16.61 -1.24 -13.78
C ALA A 154 17.02 -0.51 -12.48
N PHE A 155 17.65 -1.21 -11.52
CA PHE A 155 18.16 -0.58 -10.29
C PHE A 155 19.43 0.25 -10.53
N LYS A 156 20.31 -0.16 -11.45
CA LYS A 156 21.55 0.57 -11.78
C LYS A 156 21.25 1.94 -12.40
N ASP A 157 20.19 2.02 -13.20
CA ASP A 157 19.74 3.25 -13.87
C ASP A 157 18.75 4.09 -13.04
N PHE A 158 18.49 3.70 -11.79
CA PHE A 158 17.49 4.34 -10.95
C PHE A 158 17.75 5.83 -10.74
N TRP A 159 18.96 6.16 -10.25
CA TRP A 159 19.30 7.52 -9.84
C TRP A 159 19.33 8.49 -11.02
N PRO A 160 19.90 8.13 -12.20
CA PRO A 160 19.77 8.95 -13.41
C PRO A 160 18.31 9.18 -13.84
N LYS A 161 17.47 8.14 -13.85
CA LYS A 161 16.05 8.22 -14.26
C LYS A 161 15.24 9.12 -13.31
N ILE A 162 15.42 8.96 -11.99
CA ILE A 162 14.81 9.83 -10.98
C ILE A 162 15.30 11.27 -11.13
N LYS A 163 16.60 11.50 -11.33
CA LYS A 163 17.16 12.85 -11.49
C LYS A 163 16.56 13.56 -12.69
N ARG A 164 16.26 12.83 -13.76
CA ARG A 164 15.57 13.37 -14.95
C ARG A 164 14.11 13.74 -14.67
N LEU A 165 13.43 12.99 -13.80
CA LEU A 165 12.03 13.21 -13.42
C LEU A 165 11.85 14.21 -12.26
N LEU A 166 12.90 14.43 -11.45
CA LEU A 166 12.89 15.32 -10.30
C LEU A 166 12.39 16.75 -10.61
N PRO A 167 12.78 17.39 -11.74
CA PRO A 167 12.28 18.71 -12.11
C PRO A 167 10.78 18.75 -12.41
N PHE A 168 10.17 17.60 -12.73
CA PHE A 168 8.75 17.46 -13.03
C PHE A 168 7.92 17.18 -11.77
N VAL A 169 8.51 16.52 -10.77
CA VAL A 169 7.89 16.22 -9.48
C VAL A 169 8.01 17.40 -8.51
N TYR A 170 9.10 18.17 -8.59
CA TYR A 170 9.35 19.28 -7.66
C TYR A 170 8.35 20.44 -7.87
N PRO A 171 7.61 20.86 -6.83
CA PRO A 171 6.61 21.92 -6.94
C PRO A 171 7.26 23.30 -7.10
N ARG A 172 6.67 24.12 -7.97
CA ARG A 172 7.09 25.52 -8.17
C ARG A 172 6.55 26.46 -7.09
N GLU A 173 5.46 26.08 -6.43
CA GLU A 173 4.82 26.89 -5.39
C GLU A 173 5.61 26.83 -4.07
N LYS A 174 5.86 27.99 -3.45
CA LYS A 174 6.62 28.10 -2.20
C LYS A 174 5.94 27.39 -1.01
N SER A 175 4.61 27.34 -0.98
CA SER A 175 3.81 26.64 0.04
C SER A 175 4.10 25.13 0.05
N LEU A 176 4.10 24.51 -1.13
CA LEU A 176 4.43 23.10 -1.30
C LEU A 176 5.91 22.80 -1.02
N GLN A 177 6.81 23.73 -1.33
CA GLN A 177 8.23 23.61 -0.95
C GLN A 177 8.45 23.63 0.57
N LEU A 178 7.70 24.47 1.29
CA LEU A 178 7.72 24.49 2.76
C LEU A 178 7.17 23.19 3.33
N LEU A 179 6.10 22.64 2.75
CA LEU A 179 5.57 21.33 3.14
C LEU A 179 6.60 20.21 2.93
N ILE A 180 7.35 20.22 1.83
CA ILE A 180 8.45 19.25 1.61
C ILE A 180 9.49 19.36 2.72
N LEU A 181 9.93 20.57 3.06
CA LEU A 181 10.88 20.79 4.15
C LEU A 181 10.32 20.27 5.47
N LEU A 182 9.06 20.57 5.78
CA LEU A 182 8.36 20.07 6.96
C LEU A 182 8.32 18.54 6.98
N THR A 183 8.05 17.89 5.85
CA THR A 183 8.07 16.43 5.73
C THR A 183 9.45 15.86 6.10
N PHE A 184 10.54 16.44 5.59
CA PHE A 184 11.90 15.98 5.94
C PHE A 184 12.22 16.19 7.42
N VAL A 185 11.82 17.31 8.00
CA VAL A 185 11.96 17.57 9.45
C VAL A 185 11.19 16.53 10.26
N LEU A 186 9.94 16.20 9.87
CA LEU A 186 9.13 15.20 10.54
C LEU A 186 9.68 13.78 10.40
N ILE A 187 10.32 13.44 9.26
CA ILE A 187 11.05 12.17 9.11
C ILE A 187 12.18 12.10 10.13
N GLY A 188 12.99 13.15 10.24
CA GLY A 188 14.10 13.21 11.21
C GLY A 188 13.60 13.13 12.65
N LEU A 189 12.58 13.92 12.99
CA LEU A 189 11.94 13.90 14.32
C LEU A 189 11.42 12.51 14.67
N GLY A 190 10.79 11.82 13.72
CA GLY A 190 10.29 10.46 13.92
C GLY A 190 11.39 9.45 14.30
N ARG A 191 12.62 9.62 13.77
CA ARG A 191 13.78 8.77 14.13
C ARG A 191 14.28 9.06 15.55
N VAL A 192 14.30 10.34 15.95
CA VAL A 192 14.65 10.72 17.32
C VAL A 192 13.64 10.17 18.32
N VAL A 193 12.34 10.35 18.06
CA VAL A 193 11.25 9.77 18.88
C VAL A 193 11.37 8.25 18.96
N ASN A 194 11.67 7.60 17.83
CA ASN A 194 11.92 6.15 17.78
C ASN A 194 13.06 5.70 18.70
N LEU A 195 14.13 6.49 18.83
CA LEU A 195 15.26 6.18 19.72
C LEU A 195 14.93 6.47 21.20
N LEU A 196 14.12 7.49 21.48
CA LEU A 196 13.76 7.89 22.84
C LEU A 196 12.90 6.85 23.56
N VAL A 197 11.99 6.17 22.86
CA VAL A 197 11.05 5.24 23.50
C VAL A 197 11.76 4.11 24.26
N PRO A 198 12.70 3.35 23.67
CA PRO A 198 13.45 2.33 24.40
C PRO A 198 14.23 2.89 25.61
N ILE A 199 14.86 4.07 25.46
CA ILE A 199 15.64 4.71 26.53
C ILE A 199 14.76 5.10 27.72
N MET A 200 13.56 5.60 27.43
CA MET A 200 12.58 5.94 28.47
C MET A 200 12.07 4.69 29.19
N THR A 201 11.81 3.61 28.45
CA THR A 201 11.47 2.32 29.06
C THR A 201 12.58 1.82 29.98
N GLU A 202 13.85 1.92 29.57
CA GLU A 202 14.99 1.57 30.42
C GLU A 202 14.95 2.31 31.76
N LYS A 203 14.79 3.64 31.68
CA LYS A 203 14.80 4.50 32.86
C LYS A 203 13.65 4.18 33.81
N ILE A 204 12.45 3.97 33.27
CA ILE A 204 11.27 3.61 34.08
C ILE A 204 11.49 2.27 34.79
N VAL A 205 11.98 1.25 34.08
CA VAL A 205 12.24 -0.07 34.67
C VAL A 205 13.34 0.02 35.73
N ARG A 206 14.41 0.79 35.48
CA ARG A 206 15.49 1.00 36.43
C ARG A 206 15.02 1.70 37.71
N ASP A 207 14.18 2.72 37.59
CA ASP A 207 13.68 3.48 38.74
C ASP A 207 12.69 2.65 39.58
N LEU A 208 11.96 1.71 38.96
CA LEU A 208 11.08 0.76 39.65
C LEU A 208 11.82 -0.39 40.32
N ASN A 209 13.02 -0.75 39.85
CA ASN A 209 13.82 -1.87 40.40
C ASN A 209 14.74 -1.44 41.57
N GLN A 210 14.73 -0.17 41.96
CA GLN A 210 15.52 0.32 43.09
C GLN A 210 14.87 -0.01 44.45
N ASN A 211 15.67 -0.09 45.51
CA ASN A 211 15.22 -0.43 46.87
C ASN A 211 14.11 0.48 47.43
N ASN A 212 13.94 1.69 46.90
CA ASN A 212 12.82 2.60 47.19
C ASN A 212 12.14 3.00 45.87
N PRO A 213 11.21 2.18 45.35
CA PRO A 213 10.57 2.46 44.07
C PRO A 213 9.77 3.76 44.16
N ARG A 214 10.11 4.74 43.30
CA ARG A 214 9.37 6.00 43.19
C ARG A 214 8.32 5.87 42.10
N PHE A 215 7.05 6.08 42.46
CA PHE A 215 5.96 6.17 41.49
C PHE A 215 5.99 7.55 40.80
N ASP A 216 6.81 7.67 39.76
CA ASP A 216 6.88 8.88 38.94
C ASP A 216 5.82 8.85 37.83
N VAL A 217 4.64 9.38 38.15
CA VAL A 217 3.55 9.56 37.18
C VAL A 217 3.99 10.40 35.99
N GLY A 218 4.87 11.39 36.21
CA GLY A 218 5.38 12.27 35.15
C GLY A 218 6.19 11.52 34.11
N ALA A 219 7.07 10.61 34.54
CA ALA A 219 7.85 9.76 33.64
C ALA A 219 6.96 8.83 32.79
N ILE A 220 5.91 8.25 33.40
CA ILE A 220 4.97 7.37 32.70
C ILE A 220 4.13 8.17 31.69
N LEU A 221 3.59 9.33 32.08
CA LEU A 221 2.84 10.21 31.17
C LEU A 221 3.70 10.67 30.00
N LEU A 222 4.97 11.03 30.25
CA LEU A 222 5.91 11.41 29.20
C LEU A 222 6.22 10.23 28.26
N TYR A 223 6.40 9.02 28.79
CA TYR A 223 6.58 7.82 27.97
C TYR A 223 5.36 7.57 27.05
N VAL A 224 4.14 7.65 27.60
CA VAL A 224 2.90 7.49 26.81
C VAL A 224 2.79 8.58 25.74
N LEU A 225 3.15 9.83 26.07
CA LEU A 225 3.18 10.92 25.11
C LEU A 225 4.18 10.65 23.97
N VAL A 226 5.42 10.27 24.29
CA VAL A 226 6.44 9.96 23.28
C VAL A 226 6.02 8.74 22.45
N ARG A 227 5.38 7.74 23.07
CA ARG A 227 4.81 6.58 22.36
C ARG A 227 3.67 6.99 21.41
N PHE A 228 2.85 7.97 21.77
CA PHE A 228 1.83 8.55 20.89
C PHE A 228 2.43 9.35 19.73
N LEU A 229 3.57 10.00 19.93
CA LEU A 229 4.34 10.62 18.85
C LEU A 229 4.97 9.58 17.91
N GLN A 230 5.27 8.38 18.42
CA GLN A 230 5.97 7.30 17.72
C GLN A 230 5.09 6.53 16.73
N GLY A 231 5.67 6.11 15.60
CA GLY A 231 5.09 5.13 14.68
C GLY A 231 4.50 5.74 13.40
N SER A 232 4.14 4.87 12.45
CA SER A 232 3.47 5.28 11.20
C SER A 232 2.10 5.88 11.45
N SER A 233 1.38 5.38 12.46
CA SER A 233 0.07 5.87 12.91
C SER A 233 0.16 6.83 14.11
N GLY A 234 1.36 7.11 14.62
CA GLY A 234 1.57 8.11 15.67
C GLY A 234 1.43 9.54 15.14
N LEU A 235 1.36 10.53 16.03
CA LEU A 235 1.12 11.92 15.63
C LEU A 235 2.14 12.43 14.59
N VAL A 236 3.44 12.13 14.78
CA VAL A 236 4.48 12.55 13.83
C VAL A 236 4.31 11.85 12.48
N GLY A 237 3.94 10.56 12.49
CA GLY A 237 3.66 9.79 11.28
C GLY A 237 2.44 10.31 10.52
N ALA A 238 1.36 10.63 11.24
CA ALA A 238 0.13 11.19 10.69
C ALA A 238 0.35 12.60 10.11
N LEU A 239 0.99 13.50 10.86
CA LEU A 239 1.33 14.85 10.39
C LEU A 239 2.23 14.80 9.15
N ARG A 240 3.21 13.88 9.12
CA ARG A 240 4.06 13.65 7.95
C ARG A 240 3.22 13.18 6.75
N GLY A 241 2.29 12.25 6.97
CA GLY A 241 1.37 11.78 5.94
C GLY A 241 0.49 12.91 5.40
N TRP A 242 -0.09 13.72 6.28
CA TRP A 242 -0.89 14.89 5.90
C TRP A 242 -0.10 15.93 5.11
N ALA A 243 1.14 16.21 5.51
CA ALA A 243 2.03 17.10 4.77
C ALA A 243 2.38 16.54 3.38
N TRP A 244 2.43 15.21 3.23
CA TRP A 244 2.77 14.56 1.96
C TRP A 244 1.62 14.52 0.96
N ILE A 245 0.36 14.38 1.40
CA ILE A 245 -0.80 14.23 0.51
C ILE A 245 -0.87 15.34 -0.56
N PRO A 246 -0.75 16.65 -0.24
CA PRO A 246 -0.76 17.70 -1.26
C PRO A 246 0.40 17.61 -2.25
N ILE A 247 1.58 17.18 -1.80
CA ILE A 247 2.78 17.02 -2.63
C ILE A 247 2.57 15.88 -3.63
N GLU A 248 2.03 14.76 -3.16
CA GLU A 248 1.68 13.60 -3.98
C GLU A 248 0.62 13.96 -5.03
N GLN A 249 -0.45 14.65 -4.64
CA GLN A 249 -1.51 15.10 -5.54
C GLN A 249 -1.00 16.09 -6.59
N TYR A 250 -0.19 17.07 -6.19
CA TYR A 250 0.45 18.01 -7.12
C TYR A 250 1.33 17.28 -8.14
N SER A 251 2.15 16.35 -7.67
CA SER A 251 3.08 15.60 -8.50
C SER A 251 2.34 14.73 -9.51
N ASN A 252 1.33 13.99 -9.04
CA ASN A 252 0.50 13.14 -9.88
C ASN A 252 -0.23 13.95 -10.96
N ARG A 253 -0.87 15.07 -10.58
CA ARG A 253 -1.56 15.98 -11.51
C ARG A 253 -0.62 16.53 -12.57
N THR A 254 0.54 17.04 -12.16
CA THR A 254 1.51 17.68 -13.07
C THR A 254 2.08 16.68 -14.06
N LEU A 255 2.47 15.48 -13.60
CA LEU A 255 2.97 14.43 -14.46
C LEU A 255 1.92 13.92 -15.42
N THR A 256 0.69 13.67 -14.94
CA THR A 256 -0.43 13.21 -15.77
C THR A 256 -0.73 14.21 -16.89
N LEU A 257 -0.85 15.50 -16.56
CA LEU A 257 -1.17 16.53 -17.55
C LEU A 257 -0.07 16.68 -18.60
N ARG A 258 1.21 16.73 -18.20
CA ARG A 258 2.31 16.87 -19.16
C ARG A 258 2.46 15.65 -20.05
N PHE A 259 2.26 14.47 -19.48
CA PHE A 259 2.32 13.24 -20.26
C PHE A 259 1.16 13.16 -21.25
N PHE A 260 -0.05 13.54 -20.82
CA PHE A 260 -1.21 13.61 -21.68
C PHE A 260 -1.00 14.61 -22.83
N GLU A 261 -0.48 15.81 -22.54
CA GLU A 261 -0.10 16.81 -23.53
C GLU A 261 0.96 16.27 -24.51
N HIS A 262 2.00 15.61 -24.02
CA HIS A 262 3.02 14.98 -24.88
C HIS A 262 2.41 13.94 -25.81
N VAL A 263 1.57 13.04 -25.26
CA VAL A 263 0.91 11.99 -26.04
C VAL A 263 -0.02 12.58 -27.10
N GLN A 264 -0.76 13.66 -26.81
CA GLN A 264 -1.60 14.33 -27.80
C GLN A 264 -0.81 14.99 -28.94
N ASN A 265 0.44 15.38 -28.68
CA ASN A 265 1.32 15.97 -29.69
C ASN A 265 2.11 14.91 -30.50
N LEU A 266 1.92 13.61 -30.23
CA LEU A 266 2.51 12.55 -31.05
C LEU A 266 1.78 12.43 -32.39
N SER A 267 2.44 11.79 -33.36
CA SER A 267 1.91 11.73 -34.72
C SER A 267 0.69 10.81 -34.83
N LEU A 268 -0.15 11.08 -35.83
CA LEU A 268 -1.30 10.24 -36.14
C LEU A 268 -0.90 8.77 -36.37
N GLN A 269 0.26 8.52 -36.98
CA GLN A 269 0.80 7.16 -37.15
C GLN A 269 1.03 6.46 -35.81
N PHE A 270 1.56 7.17 -34.80
CA PHE A 270 1.74 6.64 -33.46
C PHE A 270 0.40 6.19 -32.86
N HIS A 271 -0.63 7.04 -32.95
CA HIS A 271 -1.97 6.72 -32.42
C HIS A 271 -2.67 5.58 -33.16
N LEU A 272 -2.46 5.45 -34.48
CA LEU A 272 -3.06 4.37 -35.27
C LEU A 272 -2.41 3.01 -35.02
N ASN A 273 -1.12 2.99 -34.69
CA ASN A 273 -0.35 1.76 -34.49
C ASN A 273 -0.43 1.22 -33.06
N ARG A 274 -0.95 2.02 -32.12
CA ARG A 274 -1.02 1.67 -30.69
C ARG A 274 -2.47 1.50 -30.25
N LYS A 275 -2.71 0.53 -29.37
CA LYS A 275 -4.01 0.36 -28.73
C LYS A 275 -4.20 1.48 -27.70
N THR A 276 -5.22 2.31 -27.86
CA THR A 276 -5.50 3.44 -26.95
C THR A 276 -5.59 3.01 -25.48
N GLY A 277 -6.21 1.86 -25.20
CA GLY A 277 -6.29 1.32 -23.84
C GLY A 277 -4.93 0.91 -23.25
N GLU A 278 -3.97 0.47 -24.08
CA GLU A 278 -2.61 0.16 -23.62
C GLU A 278 -1.85 1.45 -23.28
N LEU A 279 -1.99 2.49 -24.12
CA LEU A 279 -1.41 3.82 -23.88
C LEU A 279 -1.92 4.45 -22.59
N LEU A 280 -3.24 4.47 -22.39
CA LEU A 280 -3.87 4.96 -21.16
C LEU A 280 -3.37 4.19 -19.94
N ARG A 281 -3.25 2.86 -20.05
CA ARG A 281 -2.75 2.04 -18.95
C ARG A 281 -1.27 2.27 -18.63
N ILE A 282 -0.46 2.67 -19.60
CA ILE A 282 0.93 3.10 -19.38
C ILE A 282 0.96 4.47 -18.71
N LEU A 283 0.08 5.39 -19.13
CA LEU A 283 -0.09 6.71 -18.55
C LEU A 283 -0.46 6.63 -17.06
N ASP A 284 -1.53 5.90 -16.74
CA ASP A 284 -2.07 5.80 -15.38
C ASP A 284 -1.07 5.10 -14.44
N ARG A 285 -0.55 3.94 -14.85
CA ARG A 285 0.40 3.18 -14.04
C ARG A 285 1.72 3.88 -13.92
N GLY A 286 2.27 4.39 -15.02
CA GLY A 286 3.56 5.07 -15.03
C GLY A 286 3.60 6.26 -14.07
N THR A 287 2.56 7.10 -14.12
CA THR A 287 2.48 8.28 -13.27
C THR A 287 2.34 7.93 -11.80
N SER A 288 1.41 7.02 -11.47
CA SER A 288 1.22 6.52 -10.10
C SER A 288 2.48 5.84 -9.57
N SER A 289 3.17 5.05 -10.40
CA SER A 289 4.40 4.36 -10.04
C SER A 289 5.54 5.31 -9.71
N ILE A 290 5.71 6.44 -10.40
CA ILE A 290 6.75 7.42 -10.05
C ILE A 290 6.53 7.98 -8.65
N VAL A 291 5.30 8.44 -8.37
CA VAL A 291 4.96 9.06 -7.08
C VAL A 291 5.03 8.04 -5.94
N SER A 292 4.50 6.84 -6.20
CA SER A 292 4.54 5.71 -5.29
C SER A 292 5.97 5.27 -4.98
N LEU A 293 6.84 5.19 -6.00
CA LEU A 293 8.26 4.86 -5.82
C LEU A 293 8.95 5.89 -4.93
N LEU A 294 8.78 7.18 -5.21
CA LEU A 294 9.37 8.25 -4.40
C LEU A 294 8.90 8.16 -2.94
N SER A 295 7.60 7.95 -2.72
CA SER A 295 7.01 7.76 -1.39
C SER A 295 7.59 6.54 -0.66
N THR A 296 7.69 5.39 -1.33
CA THR A 296 8.29 4.16 -0.77
C THR A 296 9.76 4.36 -0.41
N VAL A 297 10.56 4.99 -1.27
CA VAL A 297 11.98 5.23 -0.98
C VAL A 297 12.12 6.19 0.22
N LEU A 298 11.42 7.32 0.20
CA LEU A 298 11.54 8.35 1.25
C LEU A 298 10.99 7.91 2.60
N PHE A 299 9.93 7.11 2.63
CA PHE A 299 9.20 6.80 3.87
C PHE A 299 9.36 5.38 4.38
N GLN A 300 9.86 4.46 3.56
CA GLN A 300 10.04 3.07 3.96
C GLN A 300 11.53 2.71 3.91
N LEU A 301 12.21 2.88 2.76
CA LEU A 301 13.61 2.46 2.63
C LEU A 301 14.59 3.34 3.43
N VAL A 302 14.53 4.66 3.24
CA VAL A 302 15.46 5.60 3.91
C VAL A 302 15.33 5.50 5.44
N PRO A 303 14.11 5.51 6.02
CA PRO A 303 13.89 5.23 7.44
C PRO A 303 14.49 3.92 7.93
N VAL A 304 14.29 2.80 7.23
CA VAL A 304 14.82 1.51 7.65
C VAL A 304 16.34 1.51 7.66
N ILE A 305 16.98 2.02 6.61
CA ILE A 305 18.45 2.12 6.55
C ILE A 305 18.96 3.04 7.68
N ALA A 306 18.28 4.15 7.93
CA ALA A 306 18.61 5.06 9.03
C ALA A 306 18.44 4.39 10.40
N ASP A 307 17.32 3.71 10.65
CA ASP A 307 17.03 3.01 11.91
C ASP A 307 18.09 1.91 12.17
N VAL A 308 18.48 1.14 11.15
CA VAL A 308 19.55 0.12 11.26
C VAL A 308 20.91 0.78 11.55
N THR A 309 21.24 1.86 10.86
CA THR A 309 22.51 2.58 11.08
C THR A 309 22.57 3.17 12.49
N ILE A 310 21.48 3.82 12.92
CA ILE A 310 21.34 4.38 14.27
C ILE A 310 21.44 3.27 15.31
N ALA A 311 20.80 2.11 15.09
CA ALA A 311 20.87 0.96 15.99
C ALA A 311 22.30 0.47 16.19
N VAL A 312 23.03 0.23 15.10
CA VAL A 312 24.42 -0.25 15.15
C VAL A 312 25.31 0.75 15.90
N VAL A 313 25.20 2.05 15.59
CA VAL A 313 25.97 3.09 16.28
C VAL A 313 25.60 3.18 17.76
N TYR A 314 24.30 3.11 18.08
CA TYR A 314 23.80 3.15 19.45
C TYR A 314 24.34 1.97 20.29
N PHE A 315 24.22 0.74 19.79
CA PHE A 315 24.73 -0.44 20.50
C PHE A 315 26.26 -0.47 20.61
N CYS A 316 26.99 0.00 19.59
CA CYS A 316 28.45 0.11 19.69
C CYS A 316 28.89 1.11 20.77
N LYS A 317 28.19 2.25 20.91
CA LYS A 317 28.59 3.33 21.81
C LYS A 317 28.13 3.14 23.26
N TYR A 318 26.88 2.72 23.46
CA TYR A 318 26.27 2.66 24.80
C TYR A 318 26.30 1.27 25.43
N TRP A 319 26.48 0.23 24.61
CA TRP A 319 26.45 -1.15 25.07
C TRP A 319 27.83 -1.80 24.88
N SER A 320 27.98 -2.61 23.84
CA SER A 320 29.22 -3.26 23.43
C SER A 320 29.07 -3.67 21.97
N TRP A 321 30.18 -3.72 21.25
CA TRP A 321 30.23 -4.10 19.83
C TRP A 321 29.58 -5.48 19.56
N LYS A 322 29.57 -6.38 20.54
CA LYS A 322 28.94 -7.71 20.46
C LYS A 322 27.45 -7.63 20.10
N TYR A 323 26.71 -6.71 20.71
CA TYR A 323 25.28 -6.52 20.43
C TYR A 323 25.04 -6.00 19.02
N ALA A 324 25.86 -5.04 18.58
CA ALA A 324 25.78 -4.50 17.23
C ALA A 324 26.04 -5.59 16.18
N VAL A 325 26.99 -6.50 16.42
CA VAL A 325 27.26 -7.64 15.54
C VAL A 325 26.08 -8.60 15.47
N ILE A 326 25.47 -8.96 16.60
CA ILE A 326 24.27 -9.83 16.62
C ILE A 326 23.15 -9.20 15.79
N VAL A 327 22.82 -7.93 16.04
CA VAL A 327 21.78 -7.20 15.32
C VAL A 327 22.08 -7.14 13.83
N PHE A 328 23.31 -6.78 13.46
CA PHE A 328 23.74 -6.69 12.07
C PHE A 328 23.62 -8.03 11.35
N ILE A 329 24.11 -9.12 11.95
CA ILE A 329 24.02 -10.47 11.37
C ILE A 329 22.56 -10.91 11.22
N THR A 330 21.71 -10.66 12.22
CA THR A 330 20.28 -11.02 12.14
C THR A 330 19.58 -10.28 11.01
N ILE A 331 19.82 -8.98 10.86
CA ILE A 331 19.21 -8.17 9.80
C ILE A 331 19.69 -8.60 8.42
N ILE A 332 21.00 -8.79 8.24
CA ILE A 332 21.56 -9.24 6.95
C ILE A 332 21.02 -10.63 6.59
N SER A 333 21.00 -11.56 7.55
CA SER A 333 20.41 -12.90 7.35
C SER A 333 18.93 -12.81 7.00
N TYR A 334 18.17 -11.94 7.66
CA TYR A 334 16.76 -11.70 7.37
C TYR A 334 16.55 -11.21 5.93
N ILE A 335 17.35 -10.23 5.48
CA ILE A 335 17.27 -9.68 4.13
C ILE A 335 17.59 -10.77 3.10
N ILE A 336 18.68 -11.52 3.29
CA ILE A 336 19.09 -12.60 2.38
C ILE A 336 17.98 -13.66 2.25
N VAL A 337 17.48 -14.17 3.39
CA VAL A 337 16.39 -15.15 3.41
C VAL A 337 15.15 -14.60 2.72
N THR A 338 14.79 -13.34 3.00
CA THR A 338 13.62 -12.69 2.41
C THR A 338 13.72 -12.59 0.89
N VAL A 339 14.88 -12.17 0.36
CA VAL A 339 15.10 -12.01 -1.09
C VAL A 339 15.08 -13.36 -1.79
N VAL A 340 15.90 -14.32 -1.32
CA VAL A 340 16.04 -15.65 -1.93
C VAL A 340 14.70 -16.39 -1.96
N VAL A 341 13.97 -16.41 -0.83
CA VAL A 341 12.67 -17.08 -0.75
C VAL A 341 11.59 -16.34 -1.55
N THR A 342 11.64 -15.00 -1.61
CA THR A 342 10.73 -14.21 -2.43
C THR A 342 10.90 -14.51 -3.92
N GLU A 343 12.14 -14.60 -4.39
CA GLU A 343 12.46 -14.93 -5.77
C GLU A 343 11.99 -16.35 -6.11
N TRP A 344 12.34 -17.33 -5.25
CA TRP A 344 11.88 -18.71 -5.40
C TRP A 344 10.35 -18.83 -5.43
N ARG A 345 9.61 -18.13 -4.56
CA ARG A 345 8.13 -18.23 -4.53
C ARG A 345 7.45 -17.52 -5.69
N THR A 346 8.16 -16.62 -6.38
CA THR A 346 7.58 -15.84 -7.49
C THR A 346 7.06 -16.77 -8.60
N ARG A 347 7.69 -17.93 -8.82
CA ARG A 347 7.20 -18.94 -9.78
C ARG A 347 5.81 -19.50 -9.44
N PHE A 348 5.52 -19.76 -8.17
CA PHE A 348 4.21 -20.26 -7.73
C PHE A 348 3.15 -19.18 -7.89
N ARG A 349 3.49 -17.93 -7.56
CA ARG A 349 2.59 -16.80 -7.75
C ARG A 349 2.31 -16.54 -9.23
N ARG A 350 3.30 -16.68 -10.12
CA ARG A 350 3.10 -16.57 -11.57
C ARG A 350 2.17 -17.66 -12.10
N ALA A 351 2.38 -18.91 -11.67
CA ALA A 351 1.50 -20.03 -12.05
C ALA A 351 0.05 -19.82 -11.57
N MET A 352 -0.14 -19.36 -10.34
CA MET A 352 -1.46 -19.00 -9.79
C MET A 352 -2.14 -17.93 -10.65
N ILE A 353 -1.43 -16.84 -11.00
CA ILE A 353 -1.97 -15.76 -11.85
C ILE A 353 -2.33 -16.27 -13.25
N SER A 354 -1.53 -17.16 -13.84
CA SER A 354 -1.85 -17.71 -15.17
C SER A 354 -3.12 -18.56 -15.15
N PHE A 355 -3.32 -19.40 -14.12
CA PHE A 355 -4.54 -20.20 -14.00
C PHE A 355 -5.77 -19.37 -13.63
N ASP A 356 -5.61 -18.31 -12.82
CA ASP A 356 -6.68 -17.34 -12.56
C ASP A 356 -7.14 -16.66 -13.87
N ASN A 357 -6.19 -16.22 -14.69
CA ASN A 357 -6.50 -15.62 -15.99
C ASN A 357 -7.19 -16.60 -16.94
N ASP A 358 -6.77 -17.86 -17.00
CA ASP A 358 -7.43 -18.91 -17.81
C ASP A 358 -8.87 -19.16 -17.36
N ALA A 359 -9.10 -19.30 -16.04
CA ALA A 359 -10.43 -19.49 -15.49
C ALA A 359 -11.35 -18.29 -15.79
N ARG A 360 -10.85 -17.06 -15.58
CA ARG A 360 -11.59 -15.83 -15.91
C ARG A 360 -11.89 -15.71 -17.39
N ALA A 361 -10.93 -16.04 -18.26
CA ALA A 361 -11.13 -15.99 -19.71
C ALA A 361 -12.27 -16.93 -20.14
N LYS A 362 -12.28 -18.18 -19.63
CA LYS A 362 -13.35 -19.14 -19.90
C LYS A 362 -14.72 -18.68 -19.40
N ALA A 363 -14.78 -18.10 -18.20
CA ALA A 363 -16.03 -17.58 -17.66
C ALA A 363 -16.57 -16.41 -18.51
N VAL A 364 -15.71 -15.45 -18.86
CA VAL A 364 -16.09 -14.30 -19.69
C VAL A 364 -16.52 -14.75 -21.08
N ASP A 365 -15.79 -15.66 -21.71
CA ASP A 365 -16.12 -16.19 -23.05
C ASP A 365 -17.48 -16.91 -23.05
N SER A 366 -17.76 -17.72 -22.03
CA SER A 366 -19.05 -18.40 -21.88
C SER A 366 -20.22 -17.41 -21.69
N LEU A 367 -20.01 -16.34 -20.91
CA LEU A 367 -21.04 -15.33 -20.66
C LEU A 367 -21.26 -14.39 -21.85
N LEU A 368 -20.21 -14.01 -22.57
CA LEU A 368 -20.32 -13.20 -23.79
C LEU A 368 -21.02 -13.98 -24.91
N ASN A 369 -20.74 -15.28 -25.03
CA ASN A 369 -21.35 -16.16 -26.02
C ASN A 369 -22.55 -16.94 -25.46
N PHE A 370 -23.29 -16.35 -24.52
CA PHE A 370 -24.40 -17.01 -23.84
C PHE A 370 -25.44 -17.58 -24.81
N GLU A 371 -25.78 -16.84 -25.87
CA GLU A 371 -26.72 -17.31 -26.91
C GLU A 371 -26.22 -18.59 -27.59
N THR A 372 -24.93 -18.66 -27.90
CA THR A 372 -24.32 -19.85 -28.53
C THR A 372 -24.37 -21.03 -27.56
N VAL A 373 -24.03 -20.84 -26.30
CA VAL A 373 -24.11 -21.90 -25.28
C VAL A 373 -25.54 -22.45 -25.18
N LYS A 374 -26.55 -21.57 -25.24
CA LYS A 374 -27.96 -21.96 -25.23
C LYS A 374 -28.43 -22.63 -26.52
N TYR A 375 -27.99 -22.18 -27.68
CA TYR A 375 -28.32 -22.81 -28.96
C TYR A 375 -27.84 -24.26 -29.05
N TYR A 376 -26.72 -24.57 -28.41
CA TYR A 376 -26.14 -25.93 -28.39
C TYR A 376 -26.49 -26.74 -27.14
N THR A 377 -27.27 -26.21 -26.18
CA THR A 377 -27.56 -26.85 -24.88
C THR A 377 -26.28 -27.34 -24.19
N ALA A 378 -25.22 -26.52 -24.26
CA ALA A 378 -23.87 -26.88 -23.85
C ALA A 378 -23.54 -26.41 -22.41
N GLU A 379 -24.53 -26.13 -21.58
CA GLU A 379 -24.32 -25.55 -20.24
C GLU A 379 -23.46 -26.45 -19.35
N HIS A 380 -23.74 -27.75 -19.33
CA HIS A 380 -22.97 -28.70 -18.51
C HIS A 380 -21.51 -28.80 -19.00
N PHE A 381 -21.28 -28.71 -20.31
CA PHE A 381 -19.94 -28.75 -20.88
C PHE A 381 -19.11 -27.52 -20.46
N GLU A 382 -19.69 -26.32 -20.58
CA GLU A 382 -19.02 -25.08 -20.15
C GLU A 382 -18.82 -25.02 -18.62
N GLN A 383 -19.78 -25.52 -17.85
CA GLN A 383 -19.65 -25.64 -16.39
C GLN A 383 -18.49 -26.57 -15.99
N GLU A 384 -18.35 -27.73 -16.64
CA GLU A 384 -17.24 -28.65 -16.37
C GLU A 384 -15.89 -28.04 -16.77
N ARG A 385 -15.82 -27.42 -17.95
CA ARG A 385 -14.62 -26.73 -18.45
C ARG A 385 -14.16 -25.63 -17.50
N TYR A 386 -15.11 -24.91 -16.88
CA TYR A 386 -14.83 -23.91 -15.86
C TYR A 386 -14.43 -24.54 -14.53
N ARG A 387 -15.08 -25.62 -14.09
CA ARG A 387 -14.70 -26.37 -12.87
C ARG A 387 -13.26 -26.85 -12.93
N GLU A 388 -12.84 -27.49 -14.03
CA GLU A 388 -11.46 -27.94 -14.21
C GLU A 388 -10.44 -26.78 -14.16
N ALA A 389 -10.81 -25.62 -14.70
CA ALA A 389 -9.98 -24.42 -14.64
C ALA A 389 -9.83 -23.90 -13.20
N ILE A 390 -10.93 -23.91 -12.43
CA ILE A 390 -10.92 -23.56 -11.01
C ILE A 390 -10.06 -24.52 -10.19
N GLU A 391 -10.16 -25.83 -10.41
CA GLU A 391 -9.37 -26.82 -9.65
C GLU A 391 -7.86 -26.64 -9.86
N LYS A 392 -7.44 -26.36 -11.12
CA LYS A 392 -6.05 -26.02 -11.45
C LYS A 392 -5.61 -24.74 -10.76
N TYR A 393 -6.46 -23.71 -10.78
CA TYR A 393 -6.22 -22.47 -10.04
C TYR A 393 -6.07 -22.70 -8.53
N GLN A 394 -6.98 -23.45 -7.91
CA GLN A 394 -6.96 -23.74 -6.47
C GLN A 394 -5.70 -24.49 -6.06
N THR A 395 -5.26 -25.46 -6.85
CA THR A 395 -4.00 -26.18 -6.59
C THR A 395 -2.78 -25.25 -6.65
N ALA A 396 -2.77 -24.30 -7.59
CA ALA A 396 -1.70 -23.31 -7.71
C ALA A 396 -1.76 -22.24 -6.61
N ASP A 397 -2.96 -21.78 -6.24
CA ASP A 397 -3.19 -20.84 -5.13
C ASP A 397 -2.74 -21.45 -3.80
N TYR A 398 -3.10 -22.70 -3.52
CA TYR A 398 -2.61 -23.41 -2.33
C TYR A 398 -1.08 -23.37 -2.23
N LYS A 399 -0.37 -23.72 -3.31
CA LYS A 399 1.12 -23.65 -3.34
C LYS A 399 1.64 -22.23 -3.14
N SER A 400 0.98 -21.24 -3.75
CA SER A 400 1.31 -19.80 -3.59
C SER A 400 1.14 -19.34 -2.13
N GLN A 401 0.05 -19.72 -1.47
CA GLN A 401 -0.24 -19.39 -0.07
C GLN A 401 0.70 -20.10 0.89
N VAL A 402 0.92 -21.40 0.73
CA VAL A 402 1.87 -22.17 1.56
C VAL A 402 3.28 -21.59 1.43
N SER A 403 3.73 -21.25 0.22
CA SER A 403 5.04 -20.62 0.03
C SER A 403 5.16 -19.25 0.70
N TYR A 404 4.06 -18.51 0.82
CA TYR A 404 4.01 -17.24 1.55
C TYR A 404 4.10 -17.46 3.07
N GLN A 405 3.41 -18.46 3.61
CA GLN A 405 3.51 -18.78 5.03
C GLN A 405 4.89 -19.35 5.40
N LEU A 406 5.52 -20.11 4.51
CA LEU A 406 6.89 -20.58 4.70
C LEU A 406 7.88 -19.40 4.79
N LEU A 407 7.70 -18.35 3.97
CA LEU A 407 8.48 -17.12 4.08
C LEU A 407 8.33 -16.48 5.46
N ASN A 408 7.09 -16.30 5.94
CA ASN A 408 6.82 -15.72 7.25
C ASN A 408 7.43 -16.56 8.38
N LEU A 409 7.36 -17.90 8.27
CA LEU A 409 7.95 -18.83 9.23
C LEU A 409 9.48 -18.69 9.30
N LEU A 410 10.16 -18.69 8.14
CA LEU A 410 11.61 -18.53 8.08
C LEU A 410 12.07 -17.16 8.59
N GLN A 411 11.33 -16.10 8.25
CA GLN A 411 11.57 -14.75 8.76
C GLN A 411 11.44 -14.68 10.29
N SER A 412 10.35 -15.25 10.83
CA SER A 412 10.11 -15.33 12.28
C SER A 412 11.20 -16.15 12.98
N PHE A 413 11.63 -17.25 12.37
CA PHE A 413 12.72 -18.09 12.90
C PHE A 413 14.03 -17.31 13.01
N VAL A 414 14.44 -16.58 11.96
CA VAL A 414 15.67 -15.76 11.98
C VAL A 414 15.60 -14.67 13.06
N ILE A 415 14.47 -13.96 13.15
CA ILE A 415 14.24 -12.92 14.17
C ILE A 415 14.33 -13.52 15.58
N THR A 416 13.66 -14.65 15.80
CA THR A 416 13.60 -15.32 17.11
C THR A 416 14.98 -15.84 17.52
N MET A 417 15.77 -16.37 16.58
CA MET A 417 17.15 -16.80 16.85
C MET A 417 18.07 -15.62 17.19
N GLY A 418 17.93 -14.49 16.48
CA GLY A 418 18.66 -13.27 16.82
C GLY A 418 18.29 -12.71 18.19
N MET A 419 17.00 -12.72 18.51
CA MET A 419 16.49 -12.34 19.83
C MET A 419 17.00 -13.28 20.93
N LEU A 420 16.98 -14.59 20.72
CA LEU A 420 17.53 -15.58 21.64
C LEU A 420 19.01 -15.32 21.94
N ALA A 421 19.83 -15.14 20.90
CA ALA A 421 21.26 -14.88 21.06
C ALA A 421 21.54 -13.60 21.86
N GLY A 422 20.83 -12.51 21.56
CA GLY A 422 20.98 -11.25 22.28
C GLY A 422 20.45 -11.30 23.72
N CYS A 423 19.33 -11.99 23.95
CA CYS A 423 18.78 -12.22 25.29
C CYS A 423 19.71 -13.06 26.16
N LEU A 424 20.31 -14.13 25.61
CA LEU A 424 21.29 -14.95 26.33
C LEU A 424 22.53 -14.13 26.72
N LEU A 425 23.05 -13.32 25.80
CA LEU A 425 24.18 -12.43 26.10
C LEU A 425 23.81 -11.40 27.19
N CYS A 426 22.64 -10.77 27.09
CA CYS A 426 22.17 -9.81 28.09
C CYS A 426 21.94 -10.45 29.46
N ALA A 427 21.33 -11.63 29.51
CA ALA A 427 21.12 -12.36 30.76
C ALA A 427 22.45 -12.78 31.40
N TYR A 428 23.46 -13.14 30.59
CA TYR A 428 24.80 -13.45 31.06
C TYR A 428 25.54 -12.22 31.63
N GLU A 429 25.45 -11.05 30.99
CA GLU A 429 26.05 -9.82 31.51
C GLU A 429 25.36 -9.36 32.81
N ILE A 430 24.03 -9.53 32.91
CA ILE A 430 23.26 -9.22 34.12
C ILE A 430 23.61 -10.17 35.27
N SER A 431 23.76 -11.49 35.01
CA SER A 431 24.11 -12.46 36.06
C SER A 431 25.51 -12.23 36.64
N ARG A 432 26.39 -11.56 35.88
CA ARG A 432 27.72 -11.11 36.33
C ARG A 432 27.73 -9.74 37.00
N GLY A 433 26.57 -9.06 37.07
CA GLY A 433 26.46 -7.71 37.61
C GLY A 433 27.06 -6.61 36.73
N GLU A 434 27.36 -6.90 35.45
CA GLU A 434 27.93 -5.93 34.52
C GLU A 434 26.88 -4.96 33.96
N ARG A 435 25.60 -5.34 34.00
CA ARG A 435 24.44 -4.54 33.57
C ARG A 435 23.25 -4.71 34.50
N ASP A 436 22.36 -3.71 34.49
CA ASP A 436 21.09 -3.72 35.21
C ASP A 436 20.01 -4.49 34.44
N VAL A 437 19.01 -5.01 35.17
CA VAL A 437 17.86 -5.76 34.62
C VAL A 437 17.05 -4.90 33.62
N SER A 438 17.02 -3.58 33.82
CA SER A 438 16.39 -2.62 32.89
C SER A 438 16.94 -2.67 31.46
N SER A 439 18.21 -3.06 31.29
CA SER A 439 18.83 -3.23 29.98
C SER A 439 18.14 -4.34 29.18
N PHE A 440 17.76 -5.44 29.83
CA PHE A 440 17.10 -6.57 29.16
C PHE A 440 15.80 -6.15 28.46
N VAL A 441 14.96 -5.37 29.14
CA VAL A 441 13.70 -4.86 28.58
C VAL A 441 13.98 -3.93 27.40
N THR A 442 14.96 -3.04 27.54
CA THR A 442 15.35 -2.08 26.51
C THR A 442 15.82 -2.77 25.23
N PHE A 443 16.62 -3.82 25.38
CA PHE A 443 17.07 -4.62 24.25
C PHE A 443 15.89 -5.23 23.48
N ILE A 444 14.95 -5.85 24.19
CA ILE A 444 13.77 -6.48 23.58
C ILE A 444 12.89 -5.45 22.87
N VAL A 445 12.61 -4.33 23.53
CA VAL A 445 11.77 -3.26 22.96
C VAL A 445 12.43 -2.67 21.71
N TYR A 446 13.74 -2.41 21.77
CA TYR A 446 14.49 -1.87 20.64
C TYR A 446 14.54 -2.85 19.46
N LEU A 447 14.82 -4.14 19.70
CA LEU A 447 14.82 -5.17 18.66
C LEU A 447 13.47 -5.28 17.97
N ASN A 448 12.38 -5.35 18.74
CA ASN A 448 11.04 -5.49 18.17
C ASN A 448 10.69 -4.30 17.26
N GLN A 449 11.07 -3.10 17.67
CA GLN A 449 10.89 -1.90 16.86
C GLN A 449 11.72 -1.93 15.56
N LEU A 450 12.93 -2.46 15.61
CA LEU A 450 13.80 -2.59 14.43
C LEU A 450 13.27 -3.65 13.45
N TYR A 451 12.66 -4.73 13.97
CA TYR A 451 12.15 -5.86 13.17
C TYR A 451 10.75 -5.62 12.56
N GLN A 452 9.91 -4.81 13.19
CA GLN A 452 8.58 -4.42 12.67
C GLN A 452 8.59 -3.98 11.19
N PRO A 453 9.40 -2.99 10.77
CA PRO A 453 9.39 -2.53 9.38
C PRO A 453 10.03 -3.54 8.41
N LEU A 454 10.90 -4.44 8.89
CA LEU A 454 11.53 -5.48 8.08
C LEU A 454 10.51 -6.48 7.52
N ASN A 455 9.42 -6.77 8.25
CA ASN A 455 8.31 -7.63 7.78
C ASN A 455 7.68 -7.15 6.46
N TRP A 456 7.67 -5.84 6.23
CA TRP A 456 7.12 -5.27 5.01
C TRP A 456 8.15 -5.13 3.89
N PHE A 457 9.44 -5.34 4.17
CA PHE A 457 10.53 -5.15 3.24
C PHE A 457 10.38 -5.99 1.96
N GLY A 458 9.99 -7.26 2.10
CA GLY A 458 9.76 -8.13 0.93
C GLY A 458 8.65 -7.64 0.01
N THR A 459 7.64 -6.96 0.57
CA THR A 459 6.57 -6.32 -0.23
C THR A 459 7.08 -5.04 -0.89
N TYR A 460 7.82 -4.21 -0.18
CA TYR A 460 8.41 -2.99 -0.73
C TYR A 460 9.40 -3.29 -1.85
N TYR A 461 10.22 -4.32 -1.72
CA TYR A 461 11.14 -4.75 -2.79
C TYR A 461 10.42 -5.05 -4.11
N ARG A 462 9.34 -5.85 -4.04
CA ARG A 462 8.52 -6.17 -5.24
C ARG A 462 7.80 -4.95 -5.79
N MET A 463 7.26 -4.11 -4.91
CA MET A 463 6.57 -2.89 -5.29
C MET A 463 7.50 -1.90 -5.98
N LEU A 464 8.74 -1.76 -5.49
CA LEU A 464 9.79 -1.01 -6.15
C LEU A 464 10.03 -1.57 -7.54
N GLN A 465 10.33 -2.86 -7.68
CA GLN A 465 10.56 -3.49 -8.98
C GLN A 465 9.42 -3.23 -9.98
N GLN A 466 8.17 -3.36 -9.54
CA GLN A 466 7.01 -3.08 -10.40
C GLN A 466 6.95 -1.60 -10.80
N ASN A 467 7.11 -0.69 -9.84
CA ASN A 467 7.08 0.74 -10.10
C ASN A 467 8.22 1.17 -11.03
N PHE A 468 9.37 0.52 -10.95
CA PHE A 468 10.49 0.72 -11.87
C PHE A 468 10.13 0.37 -13.32
N VAL A 469 9.55 -0.80 -13.54
CA VAL A 469 9.17 -1.28 -14.88
C VAL A 469 8.09 -0.37 -15.48
N ASP A 470 7.09 0.02 -14.69
CA ASP A 470 6.01 0.89 -15.17
C ASP A 470 6.51 2.33 -15.44
N MET A 471 7.38 2.85 -14.57
CA MET A 471 8.08 4.13 -14.81
C MET A 471 8.93 4.08 -16.09
N GLU A 472 9.66 2.99 -16.34
CA GLU A 472 10.50 2.88 -17.52
C GLU A 472 9.68 2.89 -18.82
N LYS A 473 8.53 2.22 -18.84
CA LYS A 473 7.60 2.27 -19.99
C LYS A 473 7.10 3.68 -20.25
N MET A 474 6.81 4.44 -19.18
CA MET A 474 6.41 5.83 -19.29
C MET A 474 7.55 6.72 -19.80
N ILE A 475 8.77 6.56 -19.28
CA ILE A 475 9.94 7.32 -19.75
C ILE A 475 10.21 7.02 -21.22
N LYS A 476 10.15 5.75 -21.64
CA LYS A 476 10.29 5.36 -23.05
C LYS A 476 9.24 6.06 -23.94
N LEU A 477 8.03 6.25 -23.45
CA LEU A 477 6.98 6.97 -24.17
C LEU A 477 7.20 8.49 -24.19
N LEU A 478 7.75 9.08 -23.12
CA LEU A 478 8.18 10.47 -23.11
C LEU A 478 9.37 10.74 -24.05
N ASP A 479 10.21 9.73 -24.26
CA ASP A 479 11.35 9.77 -25.17
C ASP A 479 10.95 9.58 -26.64
N GLU A 480 9.69 9.22 -26.91
CA GLU A 480 9.17 9.13 -28.27
C GLU A 480 9.16 10.53 -28.90
N ASN A 481 9.91 10.69 -29.99
CA ASN A 481 9.99 11.95 -30.70
C ASN A 481 8.73 12.21 -31.51
N GLN A 482 8.25 13.46 -31.49
CA GLN A 482 7.25 13.94 -32.45
C GLN A 482 7.84 13.82 -33.86
N SER A 483 7.22 13.02 -34.73
CA SER A 483 7.70 12.83 -36.11
C SER A 483 7.33 13.98 -37.04
N VAL A 484 6.29 14.75 -36.70
CA VAL A 484 5.91 15.97 -37.39
C VAL A 484 6.17 17.12 -36.42
N LYS A 485 7.19 17.92 -36.68
CA LYS A 485 7.55 19.12 -35.92
C LYS A 485 7.49 20.33 -36.84
N ASP A 486 6.91 21.41 -36.36
CA ASP A 486 6.98 22.69 -37.06
C ASP A 486 8.44 23.15 -37.17
N VAL A 487 8.79 23.69 -38.33
CA VAL A 487 10.11 24.29 -38.54
C VAL A 487 10.28 25.54 -37.66
N PRO A 488 11.50 25.84 -37.18
CA PRO A 488 11.74 27.06 -36.39
C PRO A 488 11.26 28.31 -37.13
N GLY A 489 10.34 29.06 -36.54
CA GLY A 489 9.77 30.26 -37.17
C GLY A 489 8.59 30.00 -38.12
N ALA A 490 7.98 28.80 -38.10
CA ALA A 490 6.72 28.55 -38.77
C ALA A 490 5.67 29.60 -38.34
N GLY A 491 5.25 30.44 -39.29
CA GLY A 491 4.22 31.45 -39.05
C GLY A 491 2.84 30.83 -38.91
N ARG A 492 1.90 31.58 -38.31
CA ARG A 492 0.49 31.15 -38.28
C ARG A 492 -0.03 31.05 -39.71
N LEU A 493 -0.65 29.91 -40.05
CA LEU A 493 -1.24 29.70 -41.37
C LEU A 493 -2.36 30.74 -41.62
N VAL A 494 -2.14 31.64 -42.59
CA VAL A 494 -3.15 32.61 -43.06
C VAL A 494 -3.72 32.10 -44.38
N VAL A 495 -4.94 31.56 -44.35
CA VAL A 495 -5.57 30.96 -45.53
C VAL A 495 -6.34 32.03 -46.31
N THR A 496 -5.82 32.48 -47.45
CA THR A 496 -6.47 33.45 -48.36
C THR A 496 -7.16 32.78 -49.57
N GLY A 497 -6.54 31.73 -50.11
CA GLY A 497 -7.01 30.98 -51.28
C GLY A 497 -7.62 29.62 -50.99
N GLY A 498 -7.11 28.87 -50.00
CA GLY A 498 -7.63 27.53 -49.67
C GLY A 498 -7.54 26.50 -50.80
N GLU A 499 -6.56 26.64 -51.71
CA GLU A 499 -6.24 25.62 -52.72
C GLU A 499 -5.37 24.53 -52.07
N VAL A 500 -5.69 23.26 -52.34
CA VAL A 500 -4.88 22.11 -51.89
C VAL A 500 -4.20 21.49 -53.10
N VAL A 501 -2.87 21.39 -53.05
CA VAL A 501 -2.04 20.87 -54.15
C VAL A 501 -1.23 19.68 -53.64
N PHE A 502 -1.42 18.52 -54.25
CA PHE A 502 -0.53 17.37 -54.12
C PHE A 502 0.40 17.37 -55.33
N GLU A 503 1.72 17.40 -55.09
CA GLU A 503 2.75 17.37 -56.14
C GLU A 503 3.71 16.21 -55.89
N ASN A 504 3.64 15.19 -56.75
CA ASN A 504 4.49 14.00 -56.77
C ASN A 504 4.60 13.33 -55.40
N VAL A 505 3.47 13.26 -54.67
CA VAL A 505 3.47 12.78 -53.29
C VAL A 505 3.65 11.26 -53.26
N CYS A 506 4.72 10.83 -52.61
CA CYS A 506 5.00 9.44 -52.27
C CYS A 506 4.94 9.29 -50.75
N PHE A 507 4.13 8.36 -50.25
CA PHE A 507 4.00 8.13 -48.81
C PHE A 507 3.69 6.68 -48.50
N GLN A 508 4.35 6.13 -47.49
CA GLN A 508 4.17 4.75 -47.06
C GLN A 508 4.18 4.67 -45.53
N TYR A 509 3.26 3.89 -44.96
CA TYR A 509 3.31 3.51 -43.54
C TYR A 509 4.28 2.34 -43.37
N ASP A 510 5.11 2.34 -42.31
CA ASP A 510 6.09 1.28 -42.04
C ASP A 510 5.49 -0.14 -42.00
N SER A 511 4.21 -0.26 -41.65
CA SER A 511 3.50 -1.55 -41.50
C SER A 511 2.81 -2.07 -42.76
N ARG A 512 2.92 -1.38 -43.92
CA ARG A 512 2.22 -1.79 -45.16
C ARG A 512 3.16 -1.88 -46.36
N GLN A 513 2.99 -2.95 -47.15
CA GLN A 513 3.69 -3.14 -48.44
C GLN A 513 3.27 -2.17 -49.56
N LYS A 514 2.13 -1.48 -49.45
CA LYS A 514 1.61 -0.56 -50.47
C LYS A 514 1.31 0.82 -49.87
N GLY A 515 1.87 1.86 -50.48
CA GLY A 515 1.67 3.28 -50.14
C GLY A 515 1.06 4.09 -51.29
N LEU A 516 1.01 5.41 -51.13
CA LEU A 516 0.78 6.36 -52.22
C LEU A 516 2.07 6.47 -53.03
N SER A 517 1.97 6.34 -54.35
CA SER A 517 3.10 6.42 -55.28
C SER A 517 2.84 7.48 -56.34
N ASN A 518 3.62 8.57 -56.29
CA ASN A 518 3.63 9.65 -57.27
C ASN A 518 2.24 10.24 -57.56
N VAL A 519 1.52 10.62 -56.49
CA VAL A 519 0.17 11.17 -56.59
C VAL A 519 0.23 12.70 -56.76
N SER A 520 -0.37 13.19 -57.85
CA SER A 520 -0.44 14.62 -58.18
C SER A 520 -1.87 15.03 -58.55
N PHE A 521 -2.46 15.95 -57.81
CA PHE A 521 -3.77 16.54 -58.11
C PHE A 521 -3.95 17.89 -57.42
N ARG A 522 -4.92 18.69 -57.91
CA ARG A 522 -5.25 20.02 -57.37
C ARG A 522 -6.73 20.10 -57.00
N VAL A 523 -7.02 20.66 -55.83
CA VAL A 523 -8.38 20.93 -55.35
C VAL A 523 -8.60 22.45 -55.36
N PRO A 524 -9.40 22.98 -56.29
CA PRO A 524 -9.63 24.42 -56.41
C PRO A 524 -10.46 24.98 -55.26
N LYS A 525 -10.29 26.28 -54.97
CA LYS A 525 -11.08 27.02 -53.98
C LYS A 525 -12.58 26.85 -54.22
N GLY A 526 -13.32 26.49 -53.16
CA GLY A 526 -14.78 26.42 -53.17
C GLY A 526 -15.36 25.28 -54.00
N LYS A 527 -14.55 24.31 -54.44
CA LYS A 527 -15.01 23.13 -55.18
C LYS A 527 -15.01 21.89 -54.28
N THR A 528 -16.01 21.04 -54.47
CA THR A 528 -16.10 19.74 -53.84
C THR A 528 -15.50 18.69 -54.76
N VAL A 529 -14.48 17.97 -54.30
CA VAL A 529 -13.82 16.89 -55.05
C VAL A 529 -14.09 15.56 -54.35
N ALA A 530 -14.51 14.54 -55.10
CA ALA A 530 -14.75 13.20 -54.59
C ALA A 530 -13.56 12.28 -54.87
N LEU A 531 -13.04 11.61 -53.84
CA LEU A 531 -12.01 10.58 -53.95
C LEU A 531 -12.67 9.20 -54.03
N VAL A 532 -12.61 8.53 -55.19
CA VAL A 532 -13.22 7.22 -55.44
C VAL A 532 -12.17 6.15 -55.78
N GLY A 533 -12.47 4.88 -55.48
CA GLY A 533 -11.59 3.74 -55.81
C GLY A 533 -11.83 2.53 -54.90
N PRO A 534 -11.21 1.37 -55.19
CA PRO A 534 -11.37 0.14 -54.41
C PRO A 534 -10.73 0.25 -53.00
N THR A 535 -11.11 -0.64 -52.08
CA THR A 535 -10.49 -0.73 -50.75
C THR A 535 -8.97 -0.88 -50.88
N GLY A 536 -8.20 -0.07 -50.14
CA GLY A 536 -6.73 -0.07 -50.22
C GLY A 536 -6.12 0.87 -51.26
N SER A 537 -6.91 1.60 -52.06
CA SER A 537 -6.39 2.56 -53.07
C SER A 537 -5.75 3.84 -52.51
N GLY A 538 -5.59 3.97 -51.19
CA GLY A 538 -4.95 5.14 -50.56
C GLY A 538 -5.87 6.34 -50.26
N LYS A 539 -7.18 6.27 -50.52
CA LYS A 539 -8.14 7.36 -50.23
C LYS A 539 -8.06 7.90 -48.79
N SER A 540 -8.10 7.00 -47.81
CA SER A 540 -7.97 7.37 -46.39
C SER A 540 -6.58 7.90 -46.05
N THR A 541 -5.54 7.49 -46.79
CA THR A 541 -4.17 7.99 -46.60
C THR A 541 -4.04 9.44 -47.06
N ILE A 542 -4.66 9.81 -48.19
CA ILE A 542 -4.68 11.18 -48.70
C ILE A 542 -5.31 12.13 -47.66
N LEU A 543 -6.46 11.74 -47.11
CA LEU A 543 -7.12 12.54 -46.06
C LEU A 543 -6.26 12.69 -44.80
N ARG A 544 -5.50 11.66 -44.43
CA ARG A 544 -4.62 11.68 -43.26
C ARG A 544 -3.34 12.50 -43.44
N LEU A 545 -2.90 12.74 -44.69
CA LEU A 545 -1.77 13.64 -44.96
C LEU A 545 -2.17 15.12 -44.92
N LEU A 546 -3.48 15.39 -45.01
CA LEU A 546 -4.04 16.74 -44.89
C LEU A 546 -4.43 17.10 -43.45
N PHE A 547 -4.54 16.10 -42.58
CA PHE A 547 -4.76 16.26 -41.14
C PHE A 547 -3.43 16.56 -40.48
#